data_AF-A0A7K1FNZ0-F1
#
_entry.id   AF-A0A7K1FNZ0-F1
#
_cell.length_a   1.000
_cell.length_b   1.000
_cell.length_c   1.000
_cell.angle_alpha   90.00
_cell.angle_beta   90.00
_cell.angle_gamma   90.00
#
_symmetry.space_group_name_H-M   'P 1'
#
loop_
_entity.id
_entity.type
_entity.pdbx_description
1 polymer ?
#
loop_
_entity_poly.entity_id
_entity_poly.type
_entity_poly.pdbx_seq_one_letter_code
_entity_poly.pdbx_strand_id
1 'polypeptide(L)' 'MHTTHIWSTRSSHLTSDGLVRYQQCACGRQRVLLDAFDGGAPSAELARPARVPVAR' A
#
# COMPACT_ATOMS: atom_id res chain seq x y z
N MET A 1 10.13 15.46 18.27
CA MET A 1 9.00 14.53 18.06
C MET A 1 7.80 15.34 17.60
N HIS A 2 7.19 15.03 16.45
CA HIS A 2 5.95 15.70 16.02
C HIS A 2 4.73 15.04 16.69
N THR A 3 3.77 15.87 17.08
CA THR A 3 2.49 15.45 17.67
C THR A 3 1.54 14.86 16.62
N THR A 4 1.61 15.35 15.37
CA THR A 4 0.83 14.84 14.23
C THR A 4 1.76 14.23 13.19
N HIS A 5 1.49 12.99 12.79
CA HIS A 5 2.25 12.29 11.75
C HIS A 5 1.51 12.39 10.42
N ILE A 6 2.20 12.93 9.42
CA ILE A 6 1.77 12.85 8.02
C ILE A 6 2.34 11.55 7.46
N TRP A 7 1.46 10.63 7.09
CA TRP A 7 1.83 9.28 6.67
C TRP A 7 1.80 9.15 5.14
N SER A 8 2.81 8.47 4.59
CA SER A 8 2.87 8.12 3.18
C SER A 8 3.00 6.61 3.04
N THR A 9 2.22 6.03 2.12
CA THR A 9 2.26 4.59 1.83
C THR A 9 3.51 4.25 1.03
N ARG A 10 4.33 3.37 1.58
CA ARG A 10 5.54 2.85 0.92
C ARG A 10 5.21 1.64 0.05
N SER A 11 4.37 0.74 0.56
CA SER A 11 3.92 -0.45 -0.18
C SER A 11 2.55 -0.91 0.29
N SER A 12 1.86 -1.59 -0.61
CA SER A 12 0.56 -2.21 -0.37
C SER A 12 0.62 -3.65 -0.84
N HIS A 13 0.12 -4.58 -0.02
CA HIS A 13 0.13 -6.00 -0.32
C HIS A 13 -1.27 -6.56 -0.11
N LEU A 14 -1.82 -7.15 -1.15
CA LEU A 14 -3.05 -7.93 -1.07
C LEU A 14 -2.72 -9.28 -0.42
N THR A 15 -3.41 -9.61 0.65
CA THR A 15 -3.31 -10.91 1.34
C THR A 15 -4.70 -11.55 1.37
N SER A 16 -4.79 -12.83 1.73
CA SER A 16 -6.09 -13.50 1.88
C SER A 16 -6.98 -12.87 2.95
N ASP A 17 -6.40 -12.17 3.91
CA ASP A 17 -7.08 -11.56 5.05
C ASP A 17 -7.53 -10.11 4.78
N GLY A 18 -6.90 -9.45 3.81
CA GLY A 18 -7.09 -8.02 3.62
C GLY A 18 -5.99 -7.35 2.80
N LEU A 19 -6.11 -6.04 2.64
CA LEU A 19 -5.05 -5.19 2.14
C LEU A 19 -4.15 -4.74 3.30
N VAL A 20 -2.87 -5.09 3.23
CA VAL A 20 -1.84 -4.63 4.16
C VAL A 20 -1.12 -3.43 3.57
N ARG A 21 -1.11 -2.29 4.26
CA ARG A 21 -0.42 -1.06 3.84
C ARG A 21 0.68 -0.68 4.83
N TYR A 22 1.91 -0.64 4.33
CA TYR A 22 3.06 -0.18 5.09
C TYR A 22 3.24 1.32 4.85
N GLN A 23 3.19 2.10 5.93
CA GLN A 23 3.34 3.55 5.87
C GLN A 23 4.53 4.01 6.69
N GLN A 24 5.13 5.10 6.23
CA GLN A 24 6.18 5.81 6.94
C GLN A 24 5.83 7.30 7.04
N CYS A 25 6.30 7.93 8.10
CA CYS A 25 6.32 9.37 8.23
C CYS A 25 7.74 9.88 7.92
N ALA A 26 7.86 11.12 7.45
CA ALA A 26 9.16 11.76 7.23
C ALA A 26 10.03 11.82 8.52
N CYS A 27 9.42 11.71 9.70
CA CYS A 27 10.15 11.64 10.97
C CYS A 27 10.77 10.26 11.28
N GLY A 28 10.67 9.28 10.37
CA GLY A 28 11.23 7.94 10.53
C GLY A 28 10.32 6.93 11.23
N ARG A 29 9.15 7.35 11.73
CA ARG A 29 8.15 6.43 12.28
C ARG A 29 7.49 5.61 11.18
N GLN A 30 7.17 4.36 11.50
CA GLN A 30 6.50 3.43 10.60
C GLN A 30 5.22 2.90 11.24
N ARG A 31 4.22 2.58 10.42
CA ARG A 31 2.99 1.90 10.85
C ARG A 31 2.52 0.93 9.77
N VAL A 32 1.72 -0.05 10.19
CA VAL A 32 1.02 -0.99 9.32
C VAL A 32 -0.49 -0.74 9.47
N LEU A 33 -1.21 -0.62 8.37
CA LEU A 33 -2.67 -0.67 8.35
C LEU A 33 -3.12 -1.97 7.72
N LEU A 34 -4.14 -2.57 8.31
CA LEU A 34 -4.85 -3.73 7.78
C LEU A 34 -6.27 -3.30 7.48
N ASP A 35 -6.64 -3.33 6.21
CA ASP A 35 -8.02 -3.19 5.77
C ASP A 35 -8.52 -4.62 5.49
N ALA A 36 -9.26 -5.19 6.42
CA ALA A 36 -9.83 -6.53 6.27
C ALA A 36 -10.84 -6.54 5.11
N PHE A 37 -10.93 -7.66 4.40
CA PHE A 37 -12.05 -7.85 3.50
C PHE A 37 -13.28 -8.19 4.35
N ASP A 38 -14.15 -7.23 4.57
CA ASP A 38 -15.51 -7.47 5.09
C ASP A 38 -16.31 -8.26 4.02
N GLY A 39 -16.01 -9.54 3.84
CA GLY A 39 -16.75 -10.49 3.00
C GLY A 39 -16.79 -10.25 1.48
N GLY A 40 -16.30 -9.10 0.99
CA GLY A 40 -16.17 -8.81 -0.44
C GLY A 40 -14.83 -9.31 -0.98
N ALA A 41 -14.86 -10.32 -1.85
CA ALA A 41 -13.67 -10.98 -2.37
C ALA A 41 -12.59 -9.99 -2.88
N PRO A 42 -11.29 -10.27 -2.63
CA PRO A 42 -10.22 -9.46 -3.19
C PRO A 42 -10.25 -9.52 -4.73
N SER A 43 -10.54 -8.39 -5.36
CA SER A 43 -10.27 -8.21 -6.80
C SER A 43 -8.76 -8.09 -6.97
N ALA A 44 -8.10 -9.21 -7.26
CA ALA A 44 -6.68 -9.24 -7.60
C ALA A 44 -6.51 -8.67 -9.01
N GLU A 45 -6.58 -7.35 -9.16
CA GLU A 45 -6.07 -6.69 -10.36
C GLU A 45 -4.54 -6.73 -10.26
N LEU A 46 -3.95 -7.76 -10.86
CA LEU A 46 -2.52 -7.83 -11.10
C LEU A 46 -2.16 -6.59 -11.93
N ALA A 47 -1.63 -5.55 -11.28
CA ALA A 47 -1.13 -4.36 -11.93
C ALA A 47 -0.15 -4.80 -13.02
N ARG A 48 -0.64 -4.85 -14.27
CA ARG A 48 0.19 -5.17 -15.43
C ARG A 48 1.21 -4.04 -15.47
N PRO A 49 2.53 -4.32 -15.45
CA PRO A 49 3.49 -3.24 -15.59
C PRO A 49 3.17 -2.54 -16.90
N ALA A 50 2.89 -1.24 -16.82
CA ALA A 50 2.72 -0.39 -18.00
C ALA A 50 4.00 -0.55 -18.82
N ARG A 51 3.89 -1.19 -19.99
CA ARG A 51 4.99 -1.28 -20.93
C ARG A 51 5.35 0.16 -21.31
N VAL A 52 6.50 0.64 -20.86
CA VAL A 52 7.06 1.90 -21.34
C VAL A 52 7.50 1.64 -22.80
N PRO A 53 6.98 2.36 -23.81
CA PRO A 53 7.48 2.21 -25.16
C PRO A 53 8.92 2.74 -25.21
N VAL A 54 9.86 1.89 -25.64
CA VAL A 54 11.22 2.32 -25.98
C VAL A 54 11.16 3.04 -27.33
N ALA A 55 11.40 4.35 -27.33
CA ALA A 55 11.56 5.10 -28.57
C ALA A 55 12.94 4.79 -29.18
N ARG A 56 12.96 4.59 -30.50
CA ARG A 56 14.15 4.33 -31.33
C ARG A 56 14.57 5.61 -32.04
#